data_AF-A0A7Y3YQ73-F1
#
_entry.id   AF-A0A7Y3YQ73-F1
#
_cell.length_a   1.000
_cell.length_b   1.000
_cell.length_c   1.000
_cell.angle_alpha   90.00
_cell.angle_beta   90.00
_cell.angle_gamma   90.00
#
_symmetry.space_group_name_H-M   'P 1'
#
loop_
_entity.id
_entity.type
_entity.pdbx_description
1 polymer ?
#
loop_
_entity_poly.entity_id
_entity_poly.type
_entity_poly.pdbx_seq_one_letter_code
_entity_poly.pdbx_strand_id
1 'polypeptide(L)'
;MERRSDLIGYITYGQHVLALSGELSARLDDIRVAILNREYQKLESLNQAITSLTQRLADADDKRFALAKRLGCEDRQYAKSMQARLKGKALQRVKTLDTEIELTINQCKTKLARQGSVMVMQHQAIEEALGKHQLRVNV
;
A
#
# COMPACT_ATOMS: atom_id res chain seq x y z
N MET A 1 -1.17 -4.28 33.88
CA MET A 1 -0.02 -4.43 32.96
C MET A 1 -0.44 -4.60 31.50
N GLU A 2 -1.52 -5.32 31.22
CA GLU A 2 -1.98 -5.68 29.86
C GLU A 2 -2.15 -4.47 28.91
N ARG A 3 -2.83 -3.39 29.33
CA ARG A 3 -3.04 -2.19 28.50
C ARG A 3 -1.75 -1.52 28.00
N ARG A 4 -0.64 -1.64 28.74
CA ARG A 4 0.65 -1.08 28.32
C ARG A 4 1.29 -1.94 27.23
N SER A 5 1.18 -3.26 27.36
CA SER A 5 1.66 -4.22 26.34
C SER A 5 0.87 -4.07 25.04
N ASP A 6 -0.46 -3.96 25.13
CA ASP A 6 -1.32 -3.75 23.95
C ASP A 6 -0.99 -2.41 23.24
N LEU A 7 -0.72 -1.33 23.99
CA LEU A 7 -0.35 -0.05 23.39
C LEU A 7 1.03 -0.11 22.71
N ILE A 8 1.99 -0.80 23.30
CA ILE A 8 3.30 -1.03 22.67
C ILE A 8 3.10 -1.82 21.37
N GLY A 9 2.34 -2.91 21.42
CA GLY A 9 2.01 -3.70 20.24
C GLY A 9 1.31 -2.89 19.16
N TYR A 10 0.34 -2.04 19.53
CA TYR A 10 -0.37 -1.16 18.61
C TYR A 10 0.58 -0.22 17.85
N ILE A 11 1.56 0.34 18.56
CA ILE A 11 2.59 1.19 17.96
C ILE A 11 3.51 0.35 17.07
N THR A 12 3.94 -0.82 17.52
CA THR A 12 4.80 -1.73 16.74
C THR A 12 4.15 -2.14 15.42
N TYR A 13 2.89 -2.55 15.42
CA TYR A 13 2.19 -2.86 14.17
C TYR A 13 1.94 -1.63 13.30
N GLY A 14 1.75 -0.44 13.88
CA GLY A 14 1.75 0.80 13.10
C GLY A 14 3.09 1.05 12.39
N GLN A 15 4.23 0.79 13.06
CA GLN A 15 5.55 0.90 12.44
C GLN A 15 5.74 -0.13 11.32
N HIS A 16 5.20 -1.35 11.47
CA HIS A 16 5.19 -2.35 10.40
C HIS A 16 4.34 -1.91 9.21
N VAL A 17 3.14 -1.36 9.44
CA VAL A 17 2.28 -0.79 8.39
C VAL A 17 3.03 0.31 7.64
N LEU A 18 3.68 1.23 8.37
CA LEU A 18 4.48 2.29 7.75
C LEU A 18 5.61 1.72 6.88
N ALA A 19 6.41 0.80 7.41
CA ALA A 19 7.52 0.20 6.67
C ALA A 19 7.05 -0.53 5.40
N LEU A 20 5.98 -1.34 5.51
CA LEU A 20 5.41 -2.08 4.39
C LEU A 20 4.81 -1.15 3.33
N SER A 21 4.11 -0.09 3.75
CA SER A 21 3.58 0.92 2.82
C SER A 21 4.71 1.69 2.11
N GLY A 22 5.83 1.95 2.80
CA GLY A 22 7.01 2.57 2.21
C GLY A 22 7.66 1.68 1.16
N GLU A 23 7.83 0.39 1.47
CA GLU A 23 8.34 -0.60 0.52
C GLU A 23 7.42 -0.74 -0.70
N LEU A 24 6.11 -0.83 -0.48
CA LEU A 24 5.10 -0.88 -1.55
C LEU A 24 5.19 0.37 -2.45
N SER A 25 5.32 1.55 -1.86
CA SER A 25 5.48 2.82 -2.58
C SER A 25 6.71 2.78 -3.50
N ALA A 26 7.85 2.26 -3.03
CA ALA A 26 9.07 2.12 -3.83
C ALA A 26 8.89 1.11 -4.97
N ARG A 27 8.26 -0.06 -4.70
CA ARG A 27 8.00 -1.08 -5.73
C ARG A 27 7.07 -0.59 -6.84
N LEU A 28 6.12 0.29 -6.52
CA LEU A 28 5.26 0.91 -7.52
C LEU A 28 6.05 1.82 -8.48
N ASP A 29 7.11 2.49 -8.01
CA ASP A 29 8.00 3.25 -8.89
C ASP A 29 8.81 2.30 -9.80
N ASP A 30 9.32 1.18 -9.25
CA ASP A 30 10.03 0.15 -10.02
C ASP A 30 9.17 -0.42 -11.15
N ILE A 31 7.88 -0.70 -10.87
CA ILE A 31 6.93 -1.17 -11.86
C ILE A 31 6.75 -0.16 -12.97
N ARG A 32 6.58 1.12 -12.63
CA ARG A 32 6.42 2.17 -13.64
C ARG A 32 7.62 2.21 -14.59
N VAL A 33 8.83 2.10 -14.05
CA VAL A 33 10.05 2.04 -14.86
C VAL A 33 10.07 0.79 -15.75
N ALA A 34 9.74 -0.38 -15.19
CA ALA A 34 9.70 -1.63 -15.94
C ALA A 34 8.66 -1.61 -17.09
N ILE A 35 7.49 -1.00 -16.87
CA ILE A 35 6.48 -0.73 -17.91
C ILE A 35 7.07 0.13 -19.03
N LEU A 36 7.65 1.28 -18.68
CA LEU A 36 8.21 2.22 -19.67
C LEU A 36 9.34 1.59 -20.50
N ASN A 37 10.15 0.72 -19.88
CA ASN A 37 11.26 0.03 -20.52
C ASN A 37 10.86 -1.28 -21.22
N ARG A 38 9.57 -1.69 -21.14
CA ARG A 38 9.07 -2.97 -21.69
C ARG A 38 9.77 -4.20 -21.09
N GLU A 39 10.16 -4.12 -19.82
CA GLU A 39 10.83 -5.19 -19.08
C GLU A 39 9.78 -6.19 -18.53
N TYR A 40 9.09 -6.92 -19.42
CA TYR A 40 7.92 -7.75 -19.06
C TYR A 40 8.22 -8.86 -18.02
N GLN A 41 9.40 -9.49 -18.08
CA GLN A 41 9.79 -10.50 -17.08
C GLN A 41 9.97 -9.88 -15.68
N LYS A 42 10.55 -8.68 -15.61
CA LYS A 42 10.71 -7.94 -14.36
C LYS A 42 9.37 -7.46 -13.82
N LEU A 43 8.45 -7.06 -14.70
CA LEU A 43 7.08 -6.70 -14.34
C LEU A 43 6.34 -7.82 -13.62
N GLU A 44 6.45 -9.06 -14.10
CA GLU A 44 5.82 -10.20 -13.47
C GLU A 44 6.33 -10.43 -12.05
N SER A 45 7.65 -10.41 -11.86
CA SER A 45 8.28 -10.52 -10.54
C SER A 45 7.85 -9.38 -9.59
N LEU A 46 7.80 -8.14 -10.09
CA LEU A 46 7.36 -6.99 -9.31
C LEU A 46 5.88 -7.07 -8.92
N ASN A 47 5.01 -7.56 -9.81
CA ASN A 47 3.59 -7.77 -9.51
C ASN A 47 3.37 -8.81 -8.40
N GLN A 48 4.14 -9.90 -8.43
CA GLN A 48 4.13 -10.91 -7.36
C GLN A 48 4.59 -10.29 -6.03
N ALA A 49 5.67 -9.49 -6.05
CA ALA A 49 6.18 -8.80 -4.87
C ALA A 49 5.14 -7.83 -4.27
N ILE A 50 4.46 -7.04 -5.10
CA ILE A 50 3.39 -6.13 -4.65
C ILE A 50 2.22 -6.90 -4.03
N THR A 51 1.83 -8.03 -4.61
CA THR A 51 0.74 -8.86 -4.07
C THR A 51 1.08 -9.35 -2.66
N SER A 52 2.31 -9.87 -2.48
CA SER A 52 2.83 -10.29 -1.18
C SER A 52 2.90 -9.14 -0.17
N LEU A 53 3.42 -7.98 -0.58
CA LEU A 53 3.49 -6.78 0.28
C LEU A 53 2.11 -6.29 0.70
N THR A 54 1.14 -6.29 -0.21
CA THR A 54 -0.24 -5.87 0.06
C THR A 54 -0.90 -6.78 1.09
N GLN A 55 -0.70 -8.10 0.98
CA GLN A 55 -1.20 -9.06 1.98
C GLN A 55 -0.57 -8.82 3.35
N ARG A 56 0.76 -8.67 3.42
CA ARG A 56 1.48 -8.40 4.68
C ARG A 56 1.04 -7.08 5.31
N LEU A 57 0.75 -6.07 4.49
CA LEU A 57 0.23 -4.77 4.94
C LEU A 57 -1.14 -4.92 5.60
N ALA A 58 -2.04 -5.67 4.96
CA ALA A 58 -3.37 -5.98 5.51
C ALA A 58 -3.26 -6.76 6.83
N ASP A 59 -2.42 -7.81 6.88
CA ASP A 59 -2.21 -8.59 8.10
C ASP A 59 -1.66 -7.73 9.26
N ALA A 60 -0.79 -6.76 8.97
CA ALA A 60 -0.26 -5.84 9.96
C ALA A 60 -1.33 -4.87 10.47
N ASP A 61 -2.18 -4.34 9.58
CA ASP A 61 -3.30 -3.48 9.94
C ASP A 61 -4.35 -4.23 10.78
N ASP A 62 -4.68 -5.47 10.42
CA ASP A 62 -5.62 -6.32 11.17
C ASP A 62 -5.11 -6.60 12.59
N LYS A 63 -3.81 -6.90 12.74
CA LYS A 63 -3.18 -7.07 14.06
C LYS A 63 -3.19 -5.77 14.85
N ARG A 64 -2.94 -4.63 14.20
CA ARG A 64 -3.02 -3.30 14.82
C ARG A 64 -4.44 -3.01 15.31
N PHE A 65 -5.44 -3.33 14.49
CA PHE A 65 -6.85 -3.15 14.84
C PHE A 65 -7.30 -4.06 15.98
N ALA A 66 -6.86 -5.33 16.00
CA ALA A 66 -7.15 -6.25 17.09
C ALA A 66 -6.64 -5.73 18.45
N LEU A 67 -5.47 -5.09 18.47
CA LEU A 67 -4.95 -4.43 19.67
C LEU A 67 -5.73 -3.16 20.02
N ALA A 68 -6.15 -2.39 19.03
CA ALA A 68 -7.03 -1.24 19.24
C ALA A 68 -8.36 -1.64 19.91
N LYS A 69 -8.95 -2.79 19.51
CA LYS A 69 -10.14 -3.37 20.15
C LYS A 69 -9.91 -3.70 21.62
N ARG A 70 -8.79 -4.33 21.97
CA ARG A 70 -8.44 -4.62 23.38
C ARG A 70 -8.26 -3.34 24.21
N LEU A 71 -7.92 -2.23 23.56
CA LEU A 71 -7.82 -0.90 24.15
C LEU A 71 -9.16 -0.12 24.12
N GLY A 72 -10.24 -0.77 23.66
CA GLY A 72 -11.62 -0.27 23.67
C GLY A 72 -12.02 0.54 22.44
N CYS A 73 -11.35 0.36 21.30
CA CYS A 73 -11.76 0.95 20.02
C CYS A 73 -12.57 -0.08 19.21
N GLU A 74 -13.86 0.15 18.99
CA GLU A 74 -14.74 -0.85 18.34
C GLU A 74 -14.93 -0.58 16.84
N ASP A 75 -14.78 0.67 16.41
CA ASP A 75 -15.04 1.11 15.04
C ASP A 75 -13.86 0.89 14.09
N ARG A 76 -14.15 0.79 12.79
CA ARG A 76 -13.14 0.75 11.72
C ARG A 76 -12.29 2.02 11.64
N GLN A 77 -12.78 3.17 12.12
CA GLN A 77 -11.98 4.40 12.25
C GLN A 77 -11.14 4.40 13.55
N TYR A 78 -10.55 3.26 13.88
CA TYR A 78 -9.92 2.99 15.17
C TYR A 78 -8.78 3.95 15.52
N ALA A 79 -8.08 4.50 14.51
CA ALA A 79 -6.96 5.42 14.72
C ALA A 79 -7.40 6.71 15.44
N LYS A 80 -8.52 7.31 15.03
CA LYS A 80 -9.08 8.51 15.68
C LYS A 80 -9.53 8.20 17.12
N SER A 81 -10.23 7.08 17.30
CA SER A 81 -10.69 6.61 18.61
C SER A 81 -9.51 6.32 19.55
N MET A 82 -8.42 5.77 19.03
CA MET A 82 -7.19 5.55 19.79
C MET A 82 -6.56 6.88 20.21
N GLN A 83 -6.41 7.84 19.28
CA GLN A 83 -5.86 9.16 19.60
C GLN A 83 -6.69 9.89 20.67
N ALA A 84 -8.02 9.80 20.63
CA ALA A 84 -8.89 10.41 21.65
C ALA A 84 -8.67 9.82 23.06
N ARG A 85 -8.21 8.57 23.16
CA ARG A 85 -7.95 7.86 24.43
C ARG A 85 -6.55 8.10 24.99
N LEU A 86 -5.61 8.55 24.17
CA LEU A 86 -4.22 8.77 24.56
C LEU A 86 -3.96 10.22 24.98
N LYS A 87 -2.93 10.42 25.81
CA LYS A 87 -2.47 11.74 26.27
C LYS A 87 -0.95 11.82 26.26
N GLY A 88 -0.42 13.04 26.28
CA GLY A 88 1.02 13.31 26.39
C GLY A 88 1.85 12.66 25.29
N LYS A 89 3.01 12.11 25.64
CA LYS A 89 3.98 11.54 24.69
C LYS A 89 3.40 10.38 23.84
N ALA A 90 2.53 9.56 24.42
CA ALA A 90 1.91 8.44 23.70
C ALA A 90 1.00 8.94 22.57
N LEU A 91 0.20 9.98 22.84
CA LEU A 91 -0.64 10.62 21.83
C LEU A 91 0.21 11.20 20.69
N GLN A 92 1.26 11.95 21.02
CA GLN A 92 2.11 12.57 20.02
C GLN A 92 2.74 11.52 19.10
N ARG A 93 3.25 10.42 19.67
CA ARG A 93 3.85 9.33 18.90
C ARG A 93 2.86 8.63 17.98
N VAL A 94 1.65 8.35 18.46
CA VAL A 94 0.60 7.73 17.63
C VAL A 94 0.14 8.66 16.52
N LYS A 95 -0.04 9.95 16.82
CA LYS A 95 -0.39 10.96 15.79
C LYS A 95 0.64 11.05 14.68
N THR A 96 1.91 11.20 15.03
CA THR A 96 3.00 11.24 14.02
C THR A 96 2.98 9.98 13.15
N LEU A 97 2.89 8.81 13.78
CA LEU A 97 2.86 7.54 13.06
C LEU A 97 1.64 7.41 12.13
N ASP A 98 0.45 7.79 12.59
CA ASP A 98 -0.77 7.74 11.79
C ASP A 98 -0.70 8.69 10.59
N THR A 99 -0.16 9.91 10.79
CA THR A 99 0.05 10.87 9.70
C THR A 99 1.03 10.33 8.65
N GLU A 100 2.14 9.72 9.08
CA GLU A 100 3.12 9.12 8.18
C GLU A 100 2.51 7.96 7.37
N ILE A 101 1.75 7.08 8.04
CA ILE A 101 1.02 5.99 7.37
C ILE A 101 0.04 6.55 6.34
N GLU A 102 -0.77 7.54 6.71
CA GLU A 102 -1.75 8.14 5.80
C GLU A 102 -1.06 8.75 4.56
N LEU A 103 0.04 9.48 4.77
CA LEU A 103 0.83 10.04 3.69
C LEU A 103 1.34 8.97 2.74
N THR A 104 1.98 7.91 3.26
CA THR A 104 2.56 6.86 2.43
C THR A 104 1.50 6.03 1.71
N ILE A 105 0.35 5.76 2.33
CA ILE A 105 -0.78 5.08 1.68
C ILE A 105 -1.35 5.94 0.54
N ASN A 106 -1.48 7.25 0.74
CA ASN A 106 -1.95 8.16 -0.32
C ASN A 106 -0.96 8.26 -1.49
N GLN A 107 0.34 8.17 -1.22
CA GLN A 107 1.36 8.05 -2.27
C GLN A 107 1.19 6.74 -3.05
N CYS A 108 0.98 5.60 -2.36
CA CYS A 108 0.73 4.32 -3.03
C CYS A 108 -0.50 4.38 -3.95
N LYS A 109 -1.62 4.93 -3.46
CA LYS A 109 -2.84 5.13 -4.26
C LYS A 109 -2.59 5.97 -5.52
N THR A 110 -1.87 7.08 -5.36
CA THR A 110 -1.53 7.98 -6.46
C THR A 110 -0.66 7.27 -7.51
N LYS A 111 0.34 6.49 -7.06
CA LYS A 111 1.22 5.73 -7.94
C LYS A 111 0.49 4.61 -8.69
N LEU A 112 -0.38 3.88 -8.00
CA LEU A 112 -1.25 2.86 -8.60
C LEU A 112 -2.16 3.45 -9.69
N ALA A 113 -2.80 4.58 -9.41
CA ALA A 113 -3.66 5.26 -10.39
C ALA A 113 -2.86 5.65 -11.65
N ARG A 114 -1.66 6.24 -11.47
CA ARG A 114 -0.76 6.58 -12.58
C ARG A 114 -0.33 5.36 -13.37
N GLN A 115 0.01 4.26 -12.68
CA GLN A 115 0.39 3.00 -13.33
C GLN A 115 -0.73 2.47 -14.21
N GLY A 116 -1.97 2.45 -13.71
CA GLY A 116 -3.14 2.04 -14.48
C GLY A 116 -3.30 2.85 -15.77
N SER A 117 -3.14 4.17 -15.71
CA SER A 117 -3.17 5.02 -16.90
C SER A 117 -2.07 4.68 -17.91
N VAL A 118 -0.84 4.39 -17.47
CA VAL A 118 0.26 4.01 -18.38
C VAL A 118 -0.02 2.66 -19.05
N MET A 119 -0.54 1.68 -18.31
CA MET A 119 -0.88 0.37 -18.89
C MET A 119 -1.97 0.48 -19.96
N VAL A 120 -3.00 1.31 -19.73
CA VAL A 120 -4.05 1.58 -20.72
C VAL A 120 -3.46 2.22 -21.98
N MET A 121 -2.61 3.24 -21.83
CA MET A 121 -1.96 3.89 -22.98
C MET A 121 -1.07 2.91 -23.77
N GLN A 122 -0.34 2.02 -23.09
CA GLN A 122 0.46 0.99 -23.77
C GLN A 122 -0.41 -0.01 -24.52
N HIS A 123 -1.53 -0.44 -23.91
CA HIS A 123 -2.47 -1.34 -24.56
C HIS A 123 -3.03 -0.72 -25.85
N GLN A 124 -3.51 0.52 -25.79
CA GLN A 124 -4.01 1.25 -26.95
C GLN A 124 -2.96 1.41 -28.06
N ALA A 125 -1.71 1.74 -27.70
CA ALA A 125 -0.63 1.85 -28.68
C ALA A 125 -0.32 0.52 -29.39
N ILE A 126 -0.44 -0.61 -28.67
CA ILE A 126 -0.28 -1.95 -29.24
C ILE A 126 -1.45 -2.28 -30.17
N GLU A 127 -2.69 -2.01 -29.75
CA GLU A 127 -3.88 -2.22 -30.59
C GLU A 127 -3.81 -1.41 -31.90
N GLU A 128 -3.42 -0.14 -31.83
CA GLU A 128 -3.23 0.69 -33.02
C GLU A 128 -2.13 0.15 -33.93
N ALA A 129 -1.01 -0.32 -33.37
CA ALA A 129 0.07 -0.91 -34.15
C ALA A 129 -0.39 -2.19 -34.85
N LEU A 130 -1.11 -3.07 -34.15
CA LEU A 130 -1.68 -4.29 -34.72
C LEU A 130 -2.76 -3.99 -35.77
N GLY A 131 -3.62 -2.99 -35.54
CA GLY A 131 -4.63 -2.56 -36.50
C GLY A 131 -4.04 -1.97 -37.78
N LYS A 132 -2.91 -1.24 -37.67
CA LYS A 132 -2.12 -0.76 -38.82
C LYS A 132 -1.42 -1.91 -39.54
N HIS A 133 -1.01 -2.94 -38.81
CA HIS A 133 -0.49 -4.19 -39.35
C HIS A 133 -1.62 -5.18 -39.62
N GLN A 134 -2.67 -4.79 -40.37
CA GLN A 134 -3.62 -5.75 -40.95
C GLN A 134 -2.83 -6.78 -41.78
N LEU A 135 -2.44 -7.86 -41.12
CA LEU A 135 -1.77 -8.98 -41.72
C LEU A 135 -2.75 -9.53 -42.76
N ARG A 136 -2.32 -9.62 -44.02
CA ARG A 136 -3.04 -10.33 -45.09
C ARG A 136 -2.95 -11.85 -44.86
N VAL A 137 -3.22 -12.30 -43.64
CA VAL A 137 -3.34 -13.71 -43.32
C VAL A 137 -4.83 -14.00 -43.41
N ASN A 138 -5.24 -14.55 -44.55
CA ASN A 138 -6.54 -15.19 -44.68
C ASN A 138 -6.60 -16.30 -43.63
N VAL A 139 -7.50 -16.17 -42.66
CA VAL A 139 -8.00 -17.30 -41.87
C VAL A 139 -9.38 -17.64 -42.39
#